data_AF-A0A7W4UYL0-F1
#
_entry.id   AF-A0A7W4UYL0-F1
#
_cell.length_a   1.000
_cell.length_b   1.000
_cell.length_c   1.000
_cell.angle_alpha   90.00
_cell.angle_beta   90.00
_cell.angle_gamma   90.00
#
_symmetry.space_group_name_H-M   'P 1'
#
loop_
_entity.id
_entity.type
_entity.pdbx_description
1 polymer ?
#
loop_
_entity_poly.entity_id
_entity_poly.type
_entity_poly.pdbx_seq_one_letter_code
_entity_poly.pdbx_strand_id
1 'polypeptide(L)'
;MRRIVGAVLLSTALVTGLSGCVGPLGSTNGDARAHDAARHEADRVAAAIDDARPRNVLASDFAYSYSDASDSWSSSRVGEFTSDLTSEAIAWDGMTRDPGGARFVLRISAHVPAHSSSSFGGASWSEGVWSGCYAFQVFAFFEWRPTGVDEVGCLPSPPSPPPSPAPVPALPDDTETRLTAVLSAATRAGLANDLEKAFPDGSVRSDEVTGARLTRDSGAEGDVLGAAVGIAGTKDCLVGTRDADGTVHVRHPQNVTLEPGEAGCTLSNALHPVTTH
;
A
#
# COMPACT_ATOMS: atom_id res chain seq x y z
N MET A 1 -3.09 66.43 24.34
CA MET A 1 -1.88 67.15 23.90
C MET A 1 -1.68 66.85 22.42
N ARG A 2 -1.76 67.89 21.60
CA ARG A 2 -1.49 67.92 20.15
C ARG A 2 -0.02 67.57 19.84
N ARG A 3 0.22 67.16 18.58
CA ARG A 3 1.46 67.24 17.74
C ARG A 3 2.05 65.86 17.40
N ILE A 4 2.52 65.53 16.19
CA ILE A 4 2.70 66.21 14.90
C ILE A 4 2.70 65.12 13.80
N VAL A 5 2.02 65.42 12.69
CA VAL A 5 2.11 64.68 11.42
C VAL A 5 3.42 65.07 10.73
N GLY A 6 4.25 64.09 10.38
CA GLY A 6 5.47 64.29 9.58
C GLY A 6 5.44 63.35 8.38
N ALA A 7 4.95 63.85 7.25
CA ALA A 7 5.05 63.19 5.96
C ALA A 7 6.46 63.45 5.38
N VAL A 8 7.21 62.37 5.14
CA VAL A 8 8.46 62.43 4.36
C VAL A 8 8.17 61.73 3.03
N LEU A 9 7.97 62.56 2.00
CA LEU A 9 8.02 62.16 0.60
C LEU A 9 9.50 62.00 0.23
N LEU A 10 9.96 60.76 0.03
CA LEU A 10 11.24 60.50 -0.62
C LEU A 10 10.99 59.81 -1.96
N SER A 11 11.01 60.65 -3.01
CA SER A 11 11.11 60.25 -4.40
C SER A 11 12.44 59.52 -4.62
N THR A 12 12.40 58.22 -4.86
CA THR A 12 13.58 57.46 -5.30
C THR A 12 13.34 57.00 -6.73
N ALA A 13 14.26 57.41 -7.60
CA ALA A 13 14.20 57.26 -9.04
C ALA A 13 14.11 55.78 -9.47
N LEU A 14 13.16 55.51 -10.37
CA LEU A 14 13.17 54.33 -11.24
C LEU A 14 14.41 54.41 -12.14
N VAL A 15 15.42 53.61 -11.85
CA VAL A 15 16.44 53.21 -12.83
C VAL A 15 16.02 51.84 -13.35
N THR A 16 15.33 51.84 -14.50
CA THR A 16 15.09 50.63 -15.29
C THR A 16 16.40 50.20 -15.95
N GLY A 17 17.22 49.48 -15.20
CA GLY A 17 18.28 48.66 -15.76
C GLY A 17 17.66 47.42 -16.38
N LEU A 18 17.60 47.37 -17.71
CA LEU A 18 17.46 46.12 -18.47
C LEU A 18 18.76 45.32 -18.34
N SER A 19 19.06 44.87 -17.12
CA SER A 19 19.95 43.74 -16.91
C SER A 19 19.12 42.49 -17.19
N GLY A 20 19.15 42.05 -18.46
CA GLY A 20 18.77 40.69 -18.79
C GLY A 20 19.62 39.77 -17.92
N CYS A 21 19.00 39.19 -16.89
CA CYS A 21 19.54 38.07 -16.14
C CYS A 21 19.58 36.86 -17.09
N VAL A 22 20.52 36.87 -18.04
CA VAL A 22 21.11 35.62 -18.50
C VAL A 22 21.98 35.18 -17.33
N GLY A 23 21.33 34.62 -16.30
CA GLY A 23 22.04 33.81 -15.33
C GLY A 23 22.86 32.80 -16.13
N PRO A 24 24.09 32.45 -15.69
CA PRO A 24 24.84 31.42 -16.38
C PRO A 24 23.88 30.26 -16.62
N LEU A 25 23.84 29.74 -17.85
CA LEU A 25 23.23 28.46 -18.18
C LEU A 25 24.00 27.40 -17.38
N GLY A 26 23.74 27.41 -16.08
CA GLY A 26 24.51 26.75 -15.06
C GLY A 26 24.08 25.33 -15.13
N SER A 27 25.04 24.46 -15.43
CA SER A 27 24.98 23.04 -15.11
C SER A 27 24.21 22.90 -13.79
N THR A 28 22.96 22.42 -13.87
CA THR A 28 22.20 22.13 -12.66
C THR A 28 23.00 21.12 -11.84
N ASN A 29 23.15 21.37 -10.54
CA ASN A 29 23.95 20.52 -9.66
C ASN A 29 23.34 19.11 -9.65
N GLY A 30 24.10 18.10 -10.10
CA GLY A 30 23.67 16.72 -10.09
C GLY A 30 23.21 16.27 -8.71
N ASP A 31 23.87 16.70 -7.63
CA ASP A 31 23.52 16.31 -6.26
C ASP A 31 22.14 16.82 -5.85
N ALA A 32 21.76 18.02 -6.30
CA ALA A 32 20.41 18.55 -6.07
C ALA A 32 19.36 17.70 -6.79
N ARG A 33 19.66 17.22 -8.00
CA ARG A 33 18.79 16.29 -8.72
C ARG A 33 18.70 14.92 -8.04
N ALA A 34 19.81 14.42 -7.50
CA ALA A 34 19.82 13.17 -6.74
C ALA A 34 18.99 13.30 -5.45
N HIS A 35 19.06 14.44 -4.76
CA HIS A 35 18.18 14.75 -3.63
C HIS A 35 16.70 14.79 -4.04
N ASP A 36 16.36 15.51 -5.11
CA ASP A 36 14.98 15.58 -5.64
C ASP A 36 14.45 14.19 -6.01
N ALA A 37 15.28 13.35 -6.63
CA ALA A 37 14.93 11.97 -6.98
C ALA A 37 14.64 11.11 -5.73
N ALA A 38 15.47 11.23 -4.70
CA ALA A 38 15.25 10.52 -3.44
C ALA A 38 14.00 11.02 -2.69
N ARG A 39 13.73 12.34 -2.72
CA ARG A 39 12.51 12.91 -2.15
C ARG A 39 11.27 12.41 -2.88
N HIS A 40 11.31 12.40 -4.22
CA HIS A 40 10.22 11.88 -5.04
C HIS A 40 9.94 10.41 -4.75
N GLU A 41 10.98 9.60 -4.55
CA GLU A 41 10.84 8.20 -4.13
C GLU A 41 10.18 8.08 -2.74
N ALA A 42 10.58 8.90 -1.78
CA ALA A 42 9.93 8.92 -0.47
C ALA A 42 8.44 9.28 -0.57
N ASP A 43 8.08 10.28 -1.36
CA ASP A 43 6.68 10.65 -1.60
C ASP A 43 5.91 9.53 -2.33
N ARG A 44 6.54 8.83 -3.28
CA ARG A 44 5.97 7.65 -3.97
C ARG A 44 5.69 6.51 -3.00
N VAL A 45 6.61 6.23 -2.08
CA VAL A 45 6.45 5.21 -1.03
C VAL A 45 5.23 5.55 -0.16
N ALA A 46 5.09 6.80 0.27
CA ALA A 46 3.93 7.23 1.07
C ALA A 46 2.61 7.13 0.31
N ALA A 47 2.59 7.54 -0.96
CA ALA A 47 1.41 7.39 -1.82
C ALA A 47 1.02 5.91 -1.99
N ALA A 48 1.99 5.03 -2.20
CA ALA A 48 1.73 3.59 -2.31
C ALA A 48 1.19 2.98 -1.00
N ILE A 49 1.64 3.46 0.17
CA ILE A 49 1.07 3.07 1.46
C ILE A 49 -0.39 3.52 1.58
N ASP A 50 -0.69 4.73 1.15
CA ASP A 50 -2.05 5.27 1.20
C ASP A 50 -2.98 4.54 0.22
N ASP A 51 -2.53 4.24 -1.01
CA ASP A 51 -3.28 3.47 -2.02
C ASP A 51 -3.50 2.00 -1.61
N ALA A 52 -2.60 1.43 -0.81
CA ALA A 52 -2.75 0.08 -0.27
C ALA A 52 -3.88 -0.01 0.78
N ARG A 53 -4.38 1.10 1.32
CA ARG A 53 -5.58 1.13 2.19
C ARG A 53 -6.83 1.08 1.29
N PRO A 54 -7.84 0.20 1.51
CA PRO A 54 -8.11 -0.69 2.64
C PRO A 54 -7.68 -2.15 2.39
N ARG A 55 -6.83 -2.41 1.39
CA ARG A 55 -6.75 -3.69 0.70
C ARG A 55 -5.92 -4.77 1.41
N ASN A 56 -4.96 -4.43 2.28
CA ASN A 56 -4.27 -5.39 3.16
C ASN A 56 -3.43 -4.68 4.23
N VAL A 57 -3.50 -5.26 5.45
CA VAL A 57 -2.44 -5.54 6.42
C VAL A 57 -1.26 -4.54 6.55
N LEU A 58 -1.21 -3.93 7.74
CA LEU A 58 -0.07 -3.39 8.49
C LEU A 58 1.07 -2.76 7.67
N ALA A 59 1.40 -1.49 7.94
CA ALA A 59 2.61 -0.85 7.41
C ALA A 59 3.92 -1.64 7.64
N SER A 60 3.91 -2.60 8.58
CA SER A 60 4.99 -3.57 8.79
C SER A 60 5.22 -4.45 7.56
N ASP A 61 4.18 -4.84 6.83
CA ASP A 61 4.26 -5.73 5.68
C ASP A 61 4.83 -4.98 4.47
N PHE A 62 4.42 -3.73 4.30
CA PHE A 62 4.97 -2.85 3.28
C PHE A 62 6.41 -2.48 3.59
N ALA A 63 6.74 -2.06 4.82
CA ALA A 63 8.13 -1.79 5.21
C ALA A 63 8.99 -3.05 5.19
N TYR A 64 8.43 -4.22 5.50
CA TYR A 64 9.11 -5.52 5.35
C TYR A 64 9.49 -5.74 3.88
N SER A 65 8.63 -5.39 2.92
CA SER A 65 8.95 -5.45 1.48
C SER A 65 10.11 -4.53 1.07
N TYR A 66 10.33 -3.42 1.80
CA TYR A 66 11.50 -2.55 1.61
C TYR A 66 12.71 -2.94 2.48
N SER A 67 12.56 -3.89 3.42
CA SER A 67 13.64 -4.36 4.29
C SER A 67 14.39 -5.57 3.71
N ASP A 68 13.80 -6.26 2.73
CA ASP A 68 14.49 -7.31 1.98
C ASP A 68 15.43 -6.67 0.95
N ALA A 69 16.66 -6.40 1.39
CA ALA A 69 17.71 -5.78 0.59
C ALA A 69 18.16 -6.63 -0.62
N SER A 70 17.62 -7.84 -0.79
CA SER A 70 17.91 -8.72 -1.94
C SER A 70 17.45 -8.14 -3.28
N ASP A 71 16.44 -7.26 -3.28
CA ASP A 71 15.70 -6.86 -4.49
C ASP A 71 15.57 -5.34 -4.72
N SER A 72 16.10 -4.47 -3.85
CA SER A 72 15.76 -3.03 -3.89
C SER A 72 16.58 -2.16 -4.84
N TRP A 73 16.95 -2.67 -6.02
CA TRP A 73 17.36 -1.81 -7.13
C TRP A 73 16.16 -1.45 -7.99
N SER A 74 15.64 -0.24 -7.78
CA SER A 74 14.62 0.33 -8.65
C SER A 74 15.23 1.44 -9.49
N SER A 75 15.04 1.36 -10.80
CA SER A 75 15.22 2.53 -11.67
C SER A 75 13.90 3.29 -11.70
N SER A 76 13.90 4.51 -11.17
CA SER A 76 12.76 5.42 -11.27
C SER A 76 13.04 6.45 -12.35
N ARG A 77 12.01 6.76 -13.13
CA ARG A 77 12.03 7.92 -14.03
C ARG A 77 11.36 9.09 -13.35
N VAL A 78 12.14 10.12 -13.03
CA VAL A 78 11.61 11.40 -12.56
C VAL A 78 11.72 12.38 -13.73
N GLY A 79 10.61 12.60 -14.42
CA GLY A 79 10.60 13.34 -15.69
C GLY A 79 11.25 12.55 -16.82
N GLU A 80 12.23 13.16 -17.50
CA GLU A 80 12.89 12.58 -18.70
C GLU A 80 14.15 11.75 -18.37
N PHE A 81 14.53 11.65 -17.10
CA PHE A 81 15.81 11.03 -16.71
C PHE A 81 15.63 9.82 -15.80
N THR A 82 16.56 8.89 -15.91
CA THR A 82 16.65 7.69 -15.08
C THR A 82 17.58 7.97 -13.90
N SER A 83 17.12 7.69 -12.70
CA SER A 83 17.94 7.65 -11.49
C SER A 83 18.02 6.22 -10.97
N ASP A 84 19.21 5.82 -10.53
CA ASP A 84 19.39 4.57 -9.80
C ASP A 84 19.11 4.85 -8.32
N LEU A 85 18.13 4.14 -7.76
CA LEU A 85 17.70 4.31 -6.39
C LEU A 85 17.94 3.03 -5.59
N THR A 86 18.35 3.20 -4.34
CA THR A 86 18.35 2.14 -3.33
C THR A 86 17.60 2.61 -2.09
N SER A 87 16.80 1.73 -1.52
CA SER A 87 16.01 1.98 -0.32
C SER A 87 16.29 0.89 0.71
N GLU A 88 16.54 1.30 1.96
CA GLU A 88 16.87 0.42 3.07
C GLU A 88 16.15 0.87 4.34
N ALA A 89 15.45 -0.04 5.01
CA ALA A 89 14.85 0.25 6.31
C ALA A 89 15.93 0.29 7.42
N ILE A 90 16.02 1.41 8.13
CA ILE A 90 17.04 1.62 9.17
C ILE A 90 16.48 1.68 10.59
N ALA A 91 15.20 2.00 10.76
CA ALA A 91 14.56 2.07 12.07
C ALA A 91 13.05 1.80 11.99
N TRP A 92 12.52 1.24 13.07
CA TRP A 92 11.11 0.97 13.27
C TRP A 92 10.71 1.27 14.72
N ASP A 93 9.54 1.87 14.91
CA ASP A 93 8.93 2.10 16.21
C ASP A 93 7.40 2.00 16.14
N GLY A 94 6.79 1.46 17.19
CA GLY A 94 5.34 1.31 17.32
C GLY A 94 4.68 0.34 16.32
N MET A 95 3.35 0.38 16.29
CA MET A 95 2.48 -0.39 15.38
C MET A 95 1.43 0.56 14.79
N THR A 96 0.93 0.28 13.59
CA THR A 96 -0.10 1.13 12.95
C THR A 96 -1.38 1.29 13.78
N ARG A 97 -1.62 0.33 14.69
CA ARG A 97 -2.74 0.31 15.64
C ARG A 97 -2.53 1.14 16.90
N ASP A 98 -1.30 1.55 17.19
CA ASP A 98 -1.03 2.36 18.37
C ASP A 98 -1.64 3.75 18.15
N PRO A 99 -2.06 4.48 19.21
CA PRO A 99 -2.60 5.85 19.06
C PRO A 99 -1.62 6.81 18.36
N GLY A 100 -0.31 6.49 18.41
CA GLY A 100 0.74 7.22 17.71
C GLY A 100 0.99 6.75 16.28
N GLY A 101 0.43 5.62 15.84
CA GLY A 101 0.75 4.94 14.59
C GLY A 101 2.12 4.24 14.60
N ALA A 102 2.44 3.55 13.51
CA ALA A 102 3.77 3.03 13.27
C ALA A 102 4.65 4.12 12.66
N ARG A 103 5.88 4.21 13.14
CA ARG A 103 6.92 5.05 12.56
C ARG A 103 8.05 4.20 12.04
N PHE A 104 8.45 4.41 10.79
CA PHE A 104 9.65 3.76 10.26
C PHE A 104 10.51 4.76 9.49
N VAL A 105 11.79 4.43 9.33
CA VAL A 105 12.75 5.30 8.64
C VAL A 105 13.42 4.51 7.54
N LEU A 106 13.40 5.06 6.32
CA LEU A 106 14.14 4.53 5.19
C LEU A 106 15.36 5.42 4.92
N ARG A 107 16.51 4.79 4.67
CA ARG A 107 17.64 5.42 3.98
C ARG A 107 17.42 5.25 2.48
N ILE A 108 17.34 6.35 1.76
CA ILE A 108 17.21 6.38 0.31
C ILE A 108 18.50 6.97 -0.27
N SER A 109 19.14 6.23 -1.17
CA SER A 109 20.30 6.73 -1.91
C SER A 109 19.94 6.83 -3.38
N ALA A 110 20.36 7.91 -4.01
CA ALA A 110 20.11 8.22 -5.40
C ALA A 110 21.42 8.50 -6.12
N HIS A 111 21.59 7.90 -7.29
CA HIS A 111 22.60 8.25 -8.26
C HIS A 111 21.92 8.77 -9.51
N VAL A 112 22.36 9.95 -9.96
CA VAL A 112 21.89 10.59 -11.18
C VAL A 112 23.08 10.70 -12.13
N PRO A 113 23.05 10.01 -13.29
CA PRO A 113 24.12 10.13 -14.26
C PRO A 113 24.17 11.53 -14.86
N ALA A 114 25.37 11.95 -15.28
CA ALA A 114 25.56 13.19 -16.02
C ALA A 114 24.71 13.20 -17.30
N HIS A 115 24.20 14.37 -17.66
CA HIS A 115 23.46 14.55 -18.90
C HIS A 115 23.86 15.86 -19.58
N SER A 116 24.14 15.74 -20.86
CA SER A 116 24.36 16.87 -21.75
C SER A 116 23.25 16.91 -22.79
N SER A 117 22.49 18.00 -22.85
CA SER A 117 21.54 18.19 -23.92
C SER A 117 22.24 18.54 -25.23
N SER A 118 21.77 17.95 -26.33
CA SER A 118 22.22 18.27 -27.68
C SER A 118 21.43 19.42 -28.33
N SER A 119 20.37 19.91 -27.68
CA SER A 119 19.54 21.01 -28.19
C SER A 119 19.97 22.36 -27.61
N PHE A 120 19.83 23.43 -28.42
CA PHE A 120 20.10 24.79 -27.95
C PHE A 120 19.10 25.18 -26.86
N GLY A 121 19.60 25.45 -25.65
CA GLY A 121 18.79 25.76 -24.48
C GLY A 121 18.26 24.54 -23.72
N GLY A 122 18.66 23.33 -24.10
CA GLY A 122 18.30 22.11 -23.37
C GLY A 122 19.02 22.01 -22.02
N ALA A 123 18.35 21.39 -21.05
CA ALA A 123 18.88 21.24 -19.70
C ALA A 123 20.08 20.29 -19.68
N SER A 124 21.16 20.67 -18.98
CA SER A 124 22.32 19.81 -18.74
C SER A 124 22.66 19.81 -17.24
N TRP A 125 23.21 18.70 -16.75
CA TRP A 125 23.67 18.57 -15.37
C TRP A 125 24.90 17.67 -15.28
N SER A 126 25.68 17.91 -14.23
CA SER A 126 26.72 16.98 -13.81
C SER A 126 26.10 15.71 -13.25
N GLU A 127 26.92 14.66 -13.17
CA GLU A 127 26.61 13.53 -12.30
C GLU A 127 26.40 14.01 -10.86
N GLY A 128 25.55 13.29 -10.12
CA GLY A 128 25.30 13.57 -8.72
C GLY A 128 24.93 12.34 -7.92
N VAL A 129 25.27 12.40 -6.63
CA VAL A 129 24.96 11.35 -5.66
C VAL A 129 24.40 11.99 -4.42
N TRP A 130 23.32 11.39 -3.91
CA TRP A 130 22.73 11.82 -2.65
C TRP A 130 22.32 10.60 -1.83
N SER A 131 22.42 10.70 -0.50
CA SER A 131 21.92 9.70 0.44
C SER A 131 21.42 10.39 1.69
N GLY A 132 20.21 10.05 2.12
CA GLY A 132 19.58 10.61 3.31
C GLY A 132 18.39 9.77 3.77
N CYS A 133 17.75 10.21 4.84
CA CYS A 133 16.76 9.41 5.55
C CYS A 133 15.40 10.09 5.60
N TYR A 134 14.35 9.30 5.42
CA TYR A 134 12.96 9.75 5.46
C TYR A 134 12.19 8.95 6.51
N ALA A 135 11.56 9.66 7.43
CA ALA A 135 10.65 9.09 8.41
C ALA A 135 9.22 9.10 7.87
N PHE A 136 8.56 7.96 8.02
CA PHE A 136 7.19 7.72 7.63
C PHE A 136 6.34 7.52 8.87
N GLN A 137 5.18 8.17 8.93
CA GLN A 137 4.21 7.97 9.99
C GLN A 137 2.93 7.37 9.40
N VAL A 138 2.62 6.14 9.79
CA VAL A 138 1.49 5.37 9.24
C VAL A 138 0.48 5.04 10.34
N PHE A 139 -0.79 5.31 10.05
CA PHE A 139 -1.91 5.05 10.95
C PHE A 139 -2.75 3.89 10.44
N ALA A 140 -3.58 3.32 11.32
CA ALA A 140 -4.57 2.34 10.94
C ALA A 140 -5.55 2.91 9.90
N PHE A 141 -6.10 2.04 9.05
CA PHE A 141 -6.92 2.45 7.91
C PHE A 141 -8.17 3.25 8.33
N PHE A 142 -8.71 3.00 9.53
CA PHE A 142 -9.91 3.68 10.03
C PHE A 142 -9.68 5.12 10.50
N GLU A 143 -8.43 5.55 10.73
CA GLU A 143 -8.14 6.93 11.11
C GLU A 143 -8.06 7.89 9.91
N TRP A 144 -8.06 7.38 8.66
CA TRP A 144 -8.00 8.17 7.41
C TRP A 144 -7.04 9.37 7.46
N ARG A 145 -5.80 9.11 7.89
CA ARG A 145 -4.71 10.11 7.90
C ARG A 145 -3.70 9.81 6.80
N PRO A 146 -3.37 10.77 5.91
CA PRO A 146 -2.31 10.59 4.91
C PRO A 146 -1.00 10.18 5.58
N THR A 147 -0.22 9.35 4.89
CA THR A 147 1.10 8.98 5.38
C THR A 147 2.03 10.19 5.32
N GLY A 148 2.52 10.62 6.49
CA GLY A 148 3.46 11.74 6.59
C GLY A 148 4.87 11.31 6.18
N VAL A 149 5.59 12.17 5.45
CA VAL A 149 6.99 11.97 5.04
C VAL A 149 7.85 13.15 5.44
N ASP A 150 8.74 12.92 6.40
CA ASP A 150 9.68 13.92 6.91
C ASP A 150 11.12 13.50 6.61
N GLU A 151 11.91 14.40 6.03
CA GLU A 151 13.36 14.19 5.94
C GLU A 151 13.96 14.32 7.35
N VAL A 152 14.76 13.33 7.75
CA VAL A 152 15.34 13.24 9.09
C VAL A 152 16.84 12.92 9.02
N GLY A 153 17.57 13.27 10.08
CA GLY A 153 18.96 12.84 10.19
C GLY A 153 19.08 11.32 10.22
N CYS A 154 19.99 10.76 9.43
CA CYS A 154 20.34 9.34 9.47
C CYS A 154 21.06 9.02 10.77
N LEU A 155 20.32 8.70 11.82
CA LEU A 155 20.90 8.21 13.07
C LEU A 155 21.50 6.82 12.83
N PRO A 156 22.70 6.54 13.37
CA PRO A 156 23.26 5.19 13.38
C PRO A 156 22.51 4.37 14.44
N SER A 157 21.24 4.05 14.17
CA SER A 157 20.54 3.05 14.96
C SER A 157 20.91 1.69 14.38
N PRO A 158 21.28 0.68 15.19
CA PRO A 158 21.23 -0.69 14.67
C PRO A 158 19.79 -0.90 14.18
N PRO A 159 19.58 -1.46 12.98
CA PRO A 159 18.24 -1.75 12.52
C PRO A 159 17.63 -2.68 13.57
N SER A 160 16.70 -2.16 14.36
CA SER A 160 15.77 -3.05 15.05
C SER A 160 15.07 -3.75 13.90
N PRO A 161 15.14 -5.09 13.81
CA PRO A 161 14.51 -5.78 12.71
C PRO A 161 13.05 -5.33 12.69
N PRO A 162 12.49 -5.01 11.52
CA PRO A 162 11.08 -4.69 11.44
C PRO A 162 10.32 -5.83 12.13
N PRO A 163 9.23 -5.54 12.86
CA PRO A 163 8.39 -6.59 13.40
C PRO A 163 8.01 -7.50 12.23
N SER A 164 8.21 -8.81 12.41
CA SER A 164 7.78 -9.77 11.39
C SER A 164 6.28 -9.56 11.15
N PRO A 165 5.85 -9.40 9.89
CA PRO A 165 4.44 -9.39 9.53
C PRO A 165 3.68 -10.46 10.28
N ALA A 166 2.58 -10.07 10.93
CA ALA A 166 1.68 -11.09 11.44
C ALA A 166 1.21 -11.91 10.23
N PRO A 167 1.22 -13.25 10.29
CA PRO A 167 0.75 -14.06 9.16
C PRO A 167 -0.66 -13.61 8.77
N VAL A 168 -0.85 -13.38 7.47
CA VAL A 168 -2.18 -13.08 6.93
C VAL A 168 -3.11 -14.21 7.36
N PRO A 169 -4.26 -13.91 7.98
CA PRO A 169 -5.23 -14.95 8.32
C PRO A 169 -5.57 -15.76 7.07
N ALA A 170 -5.44 -17.08 7.19
CA ALA A 170 -5.75 -18.02 6.12
C ALA A 170 -6.80 -19.02 6.59
N LEU A 171 -7.60 -19.50 5.65
CA LEU A 171 -8.50 -20.62 5.86
C LEU A 171 -7.67 -21.88 6.19
N PRO A 172 -8.17 -22.78 7.04
CA PRO A 172 -7.50 -24.06 7.29
C PRO A 172 -7.26 -24.84 5.99
N ASP A 173 -6.13 -25.54 5.89
CA ASP A 173 -5.75 -26.32 4.70
C ASP A 173 -6.80 -27.37 4.30
N ASP A 174 -7.62 -27.84 5.24
CA ASP A 174 -8.68 -28.82 5.01
C ASP A 174 -10.05 -28.21 4.66
N THR A 175 -10.12 -26.89 4.44
CA THR A 175 -11.37 -26.18 4.16
C THR A 175 -12.10 -26.71 2.94
N GLU A 176 -11.40 -27.02 1.84
CA GLU A 176 -12.01 -27.59 0.63
C GLU A 176 -12.66 -28.96 0.93
N THR A 177 -11.98 -29.80 1.70
CA THR A 177 -12.47 -31.13 2.08
C THR A 177 -13.71 -31.01 2.98
N ARG A 178 -13.68 -30.10 3.96
CA ARG A 178 -14.83 -29.84 4.86
C ARG A 178 -16.01 -29.28 4.10
N LEU A 179 -15.79 -28.30 3.23
CA LEU A 179 -16.86 -27.68 2.43
C LEU A 179 -17.51 -28.70 1.49
N THR A 180 -16.69 -29.54 0.85
CA THR A 180 -17.18 -30.66 0.04
C THR A 180 -18.08 -31.60 0.85
N ALA A 181 -17.61 -32.03 2.02
CA ALA A 181 -18.38 -32.94 2.89
C ALA A 181 -19.71 -32.31 3.36
N VAL A 182 -19.70 -31.04 3.75
CA VAL A 182 -20.92 -30.30 4.14
C VAL A 182 -21.89 -30.25 2.97
N LEU A 183 -21.44 -29.83 1.79
CA LEU A 183 -22.30 -29.74 0.62
C LEU A 183 -22.85 -31.12 0.22
N SER A 184 -22.06 -32.19 0.27
CA SER A 184 -22.52 -33.55 -0.03
C SER A 184 -23.62 -34.03 0.93
N ALA A 185 -23.52 -33.75 2.23
CA ALA A 185 -24.44 -34.26 3.25
C ALA A 185 -25.66 -33.35 3.50
N ALA A 186 -25.52 -32.05 3.28
CA ALA A 186 -26.50 -31.05 3.71
C ALA A 186 -27.85 -31.19 2.99
N THR A 187 -28.90 -30.76 3.68
CA THR A 187 -30.19 -30.47 3.06
C THR A 187 -30.35 -28.97 2.88
N ARG A 188 -31.27 -28.52 2.03
CA ARG A 188 -31.55 -27.09 1.85
C ARG A 188 -31.81 -26.37 3.18
N ALA A 189 -32.54 -27.02 4.10
CA ALA A 189 -32.88 -26.46 5.41
C ALA A 189 -31.73 -26.56 6.43
N GLY A 190 -30.80 -27.51 6.25
CA GLY A 190 -29.71 -27.78 7.20
C GLY A 190 -28.39 -27.10 6.88
N LEU A 191 -28.18 -26.66 5.63
CA LEU A 191 -26.88 -26.22 5.13
C LEU A 191 -26.20 -25.15 5.98
N ALA A 192 -26.93 -24.11 6.41
CA ALA A 192 -26.37 -23.05 7.24
C ALA A 192 -25.84 -23.59 8.59
N ASN A 193 -26.60 -24.47 9.24
CA ASN A 193 -26.20 -25.09 10.51
C ASN A 193 -25.03 -26.06 10.32
N ASP A 194 -24.99 -26.78 9.20
CA ASP A 194 -23.91 -27.73 8.91
C ASP A 194 -22.60 -26.99 8.62
N LEU A 195 -22.66 -25.83 7.94
CA LEU A 195 -21.52 -24.94 7.75
C LEU A 195 -21.00 -24.36 9.07
N GLU A 196 -21.88 -23.89 9.95
CA GLU A 196 -21.47 -23.36 11.26
C GLU A 196 -20.76 -24.40 12.12
N LYS A 197 -21.19 -25.67 12.05
CA LYS A 197 -20.50 -26.78 12.75
C LYS A 197 -19.14 -27.11 12.13
N ALA A 198 -19.04 -27.10 10.81
CA ALA A 198 -17.78 -27.41 10.11
C ALA A 198 -16.75 -26.28 10.23
N PHE A 199 -17.23 -25.04 10.34
CA PHE A 199 -16.44 -23.82 10.39
C PHE A 199 -16.92 -22.93 11.56
N PRO A 200 -16.60 -23.30 12.81
CA PRO A 200 -16.92 -22.48 13.97
C PRO A 200 -16.12 -21.17 13.96
N ASP A 201 -16.61 -20.10 14.58
CA ASP A 201 -15.95 -18.77 14.55
C ASP A 201 -14.48 -18.77 15.01
N GLY A 202 -14.09 -19.71 15.86
CA GLY A 202 -12.71 -19.89 16.32
C GLY A 202 -11.80 -20.65 15.36
N SER A 203 -12.26 -21.08 14.18
CA SER A 203 -11.45 -21.82 13.21
C SER A 203 -10.46 -20.94 12.45
N VAL A 204 -10.68 -19.62 12.45
CA VAL A 204 -9.78 -18.61 11.92
C VAL A 204 -9.48 -17.62 13.03
N ARG A 205 -8.24 -17.17 13.11
CA ARG A 205 -7.87 -16.09 14.03
C ARG A 205 -8.66 -14.83 13.66
N SER A 206 -9.58 -14.41 14.53
CA SER A 206 -10.21 -13.11 14.40
C SER A 206 -9.18 -12.01 14.66
N ASP A 207 -9.29 -10.94 13.90
CA ASP A 207 -8.51 -9.73 14.09
C ASP A 207 -9.47 -8.54 14.09
N GLU A 208 -9.72 -8.01 15.29
CA GLU A 208 -10.60 -6.87 15.52
C GLU A 208 -10.11 -5.59 14.82
N VAL A 209 -8.81 -5.51 14.51
CA VAL A 209 -8.19 -4.35 13.88
C VAL A 209 -8.40 -4.39 12.38
N THR A 210 -8.11 -5.50 11.71
CA THR A 210 -8.36 -5.65 10.26
C THR A 210 -9.84 -5.93 9.95
N GLY A 211 -10.62 -6.29 10.96
CA GLY A 211 -11.96 -6.83 10.78
C GLY A 211 -11.96 -8.24 10.18
N ALA A 212 -10.79 -8.87 10.06
CA ALA A 212 -10.66 -10.22 9.54
C ALA A 212 -11.36 -11.19 10.48
N ARG A 213 -12.40 -11.82 9.95
CA ARG A 213 -13.20 -12.82 10.64
C ARG A 213 -13.69 -13.82 9.60
N LEU A 214 -13.93 -15.04 10.06
CA LEU A 214 -14.59 -16.04 9.25
C LEU A 214 -15.95 -15.50 8.78
N THR A 215 -16.22 -15.63 7.48
CA THR A 215 -17.51 -15.36 6.86
C THR A 215 -18.06 -16.64 6.28
N ARG A 216 -19.37 -16.83 6.45
CA ARG A 216 -20.12 -17.98 5.95
C ARG A 216 -21.39 -17.46 5.30
N ASP A 217 -21.65 -17.89 4.08
CA ASP A 217 -22.88 -17.58 3.36
C ASP A 217 -23.38 -18.85 2.67
N SER A 218 -24.70 -19.06 2.63
CA SER A 218 -25.26 -20.29 2.08
C SER A 218 -26.72 -20.16 1.69
N GLY A 219 -27.14 -20.98 0.74
CA GLY A 219 -28.51 -21.01 0.28
C GLY A 219 -28.71 -21.99 -0.86
N ALA A 220 -29.77 -21.77 -1.63
CA ALA A 220 -30.13 -22.62 -2.75
C ALA A 220 -30.85 -21.83 -3.83
N GLU A 221 -30.68 -22.26 -5.07
CA GLU A 221 -31.45 -21.80 -6.23
C GLU A 221 -31.94 -23.02 -7.01
N GLY A 222 -33.26 -23.20 -7.08
CA GLY A 222 -33.81 -24.48 -7.49
C GLY A 222 -33.19 -25.61 -6.67
N ASP A 223 -32.80 -26.70 -7.32
CA ASP A 223 -32.21 -27.88 -6.66
C ASP A 223 -30.70 -27.78 -6.43
N VAL A 224 -30.07 -26.66 -6.79
CA VAL A 224 -28.65 -26.40 -6.55
C VAL A 224 -28.48 -25.79 -5.17
N LEU A 225 -27.61 -26.38 -4.34
CA LEU A 225 -27.16 -25.79 -3.09
C LEU A 225 -25.88 -24.99 -3.32
N GLY A 226 -25.72 -23.86 -2.64
CA GLY A 226 -24.52 -23.03 -2.71
C GLY A 226 -24.02 -22.64 -1.33
N ALA A 227 -22.70 -22.55 -1.18
CA ALA A 227 -22.04 -22.10 0.03
C ALA A 227 -20.77 -21.32 -0.29
N ALA A 228 -20.45 -20.35 0.56
CA ALA A 228 -19.21 -19.59 0.54
C ALA A 228 -18.62 -19.54 1.96
N VAL A 229 -17.32 -19.79 2.07
CA VAL A 229 -16.55 -19.69 3.30
C VAL A 229 -15.29 -18.88 3.01
N GLY A 230 -15.03 -17.85 3.79
CA GLY A 230 -13.89 -16.98 3.57
C GLY A 230 -13.51 -16.19 4.80
N ILE A 231 -12.56 -15.28 4.64
CA ILE A 231 -12.16 -14.35 5.68
C ILE A 231 -12.43 -12.93 5.21
N ALA A 232 -13.27 -12.20 5.95
CA ALA A 232 -13.63 -10.82 5.63
C ALA A 232 -12.39 -9.94 5.45
N GLY A 233 -12.38 -9.11 4.40
CA GLY A 233 -11.27 -8.21 4.11
C GLY A 233 -10.02 -8.89 3.53
N THR A 234 -10.10 -10.17 3.16
CA THR A 234 -9.00 -10.91 2.53
C THR A 234 -9.44 -11.48 1.17
N LYS A 235 -8.47 -12.03 0.42
CA LYS A 235 -8.71 -12.79 -0.81
C LYS A 235 -8.85 -14.30 -0.55
N ASP A 236 -8.81 -14.73 0.70
CA ASP A 236 -8.94 -16.14 1.05
C ASP A 236 -10.42 -16.52 1.16
N CYS A 237 -10.91 -17.19 0.11
CA CYS A 237 -12.30 -17.55 -0.07
C CYS A 237 -12.42 -18.83 -0.88
N LEU A 238 -13.31 -19.71 -0.42
CA LEU A 238 -13.77 -20.88 -1.12
C LEU A 238 -15.28 -20.81 -1.32
N VAL A 239 -15.72 -21.06 -2.55
CA VAL A 239 -17.13 -21.20 -2.88
C VAL A 239 -17.39 -22.60 -3.40
N GLY A 240 -18.57 -23.13 -3.12
CA GLY A 240 -18.96 -24.42 -3.63
C GLY A 240 -20.45 -24.52 -3.93
N THR A 241 -20.77 -25.41 -4.86
CA THR A 241 -22.14 -25.78 -5.21
C THR A 241 -22.32 -27.28 -5.14
N ARG A 242 -23.55 -27.72 -4.88
CA ARG A 242 -24.00 -29.08 -5.13
C ARG A 242 -25.15 -29.06 -6.12
N ASP A 243 -24.97 -29.73 -7.25
CA ASP A 243 -25.98 -29.83 -8.30
C ASP A 243 -27.08 -30.83 -7.93
N ALA A 244 -28.15 -30.85 -8.73
CA ALA A 244 -29.31 -31.71 -8.50
C ALA A 244 -29.01 -33.22 -8.56
N ASP A 245 -27.95 -33.61 -9.28
CA ASP A 245 -27.45 -34.99 -9.36
C ASP A 245 -26.57 -35.37 -8.15
N GLY A 246 -26.32 -34.43 -7.24
CA GLY A 246 -25.49 -34.61 -6.06
C GLY A 246 -24.00 -34.33 -6.29
N THR A 247 -23.58 -33.98 -7.51
CA THR A 247 -22.21 -33.59 -7.82
C THR A 247 -21.84 -32.31 -7.06
N VAL A 248 -20.67 -32.30 -6.42
CA VAL A 248 -20.15 -31.14 -5.68
C VAL A 248 -18.99 -30.51 -6.43
N HIS A 249 -19.04 -29.20 -6.57
CA HIS A 249 -17.98 -28.39 -7.17
C HIS A 249 -17.50 -27.37 -6.14
N VAL A 250 -16.20 -27.39 -5.82
CA VAL A 250 -15.57 -26.38 -4.96
C VAL A 250 -14.48 -25.67 -5.76
N ARG A 251 -14.37 -24.35 -5.59
CA ARG A 251 -13.38 -23.54 -6.29
C ARG A 251 -13.00 -22.30 -5.49
N HIS A 252 -11.82 -21.77 -5.79
CA HIS A 252 -11.43 -20.42 -5.39
C HIS A 252 -11.96 -19.42 -6.43
N PRO A 253 -12.74 -18.40 -6.02
CA PRO A 253 -13.07 -17.30 -6.93
C PRO A 253 -11.82 -16.57 -7.42
N GLN A 254 -11.92 -15.89 -8.56
CA GLN A 254 -10.81 -15.08 -9.04
C GLN A 254 -10.58 -13.87 -8.11
N ASN A 255 -9.32 -13.50 -7.93
CA ASN A 255 -8.92 -12.37 -7.07
C ASN A 255 -9.69 -11.08 -7.35
N VAL A 256 -10.00 -10.79 -8.63
CA VAL A 256 -10.76 -9.60 -9.03
C VAL A 256 -12.18 -9.61 -8.43
N THR A 257 -12.84 -10.76 -8.37
CA THR A 257 -14.21 -10.87 -7.83
C THR A 257 -14.28 -10.69 -6.31
N LEU A 258 -13.13 -10.79 -5.63
CA LEU A 258 -13.00 -10.65 -4.18
C LEU A 258 -12.59 -9.22 -3.78
N GLU A 259 -12.42 -8.31 -4.73
CA GLU A 259 -12.06 -6.93 -4.41
C GLU A 259 -13.24 -6.16 -3.78
N PRO A 260 -12.97 -5.13 -2.95
CA PRO A 260 -14.03 -4.31 -2.37
C PRO A 260 -14.92 -3.68 -3.45
N GLY A 261 -16.23 -3.88 -3.33
CA GLY A 261 -17.22 -3.41 -4.31
C GLY A 261 -17.63 -4.45 -5.36
N GLU A 262 -16.92 -5.59 -5.41
CA GLU A 262 -17.24 -6.73 -6.28
C GLU A 262 -18.14 -7.76 -5.56
N ALA A 263 -18.34 -8.93 -6.16
CA ALA A 263 -19.23 -9.98 -5.64
C ALA A 263 -18.80 -10.52 -4.26
N GLY A 264 -17.51 -10.48 -3.94
CA GLY A 264 -16.94 -10.93 -2.67
C GLY A 264 -17.03 -12.44 -2.45
N CYS A 265 -16.80 -12.84 -1.19
CA CYS A 265 -16.99 -14.22 -0.74
C CYS A 265 -18.44 -14.45 -0.32
N THR A 266 -19.34 -14.64 -1.30
CA THR A 266 -20.79 -14.69 -1.09
C THR A 266 -21.45 -15.87 -1.79
N LEU A 267 -22.68 -16.20 -1.40
CA LEU A 267 -23.54 -17.18 -2.07
C LEU A 267 -23.74 -16.84 -3.55
N SER A 268 -23.86 -15.55 -3.87
CA SER A 268 -24.02 -15.11 -5.27
C SER A 268 -22.84 -15.53 -6.13
N ASN A 269 -21.61 -15.44 -5.62
CA ASN A 269 -20.41 -15.87 -6.35
C ASN A 269 -20.30 -17.41 -6.45
N ALA A 270 -20.90 -18.12 -5.48
CA ALA A 270 -21.01 -19.58 -5.53
C ALA A 270 -21.97 -20.03 -6.65
N LEU A 271 -23.18 -19.48 -6.70
CA LEU A 271 -24.24 -19.87 -7.65
C LEU A 271 -24.06 -19.26 -9.04
N HIS A 272 -23.48 -18.06 -9.12
CA HIS A 272 -23.27 -17.32 -10.36
C HIS A 272 -21.81 -16.87 -10.47
N PRO A 273 -20.88 -17.79 -10.78
CA PRO A 273 -19.48 -17.42 -10.96
C PRO A 273 -19.35 -16.37 -12.06
N VAL A 274 -18.66 -15.27 -11.73
CA VAL A 274 -18.22 -14.31 -12.74
C VAL A 274 -17.06 -14.95 -13.49
N THR A 275 -17.29 -15.35 -14.73
CA THR A 275 -16.23 -15.80 -15.63
C THR A 275 -15.80 -14.62 -16.50
N THR A 276 -14.64 -14.02 -16.22
CA THR A 276 -14.03 -13.08 -17.16
C THR A 276 -13.42 -13.90 -18.31
N HIS A 277 -13.90 -13.67 -19.53
CA HIS A 277 -13.30 -14.20 -20.76
C HIS A 277 -12.04 -13.42 -21.15
#